data_AF-A0A8T4NCD8-F1
#
_entry.id   AF-A0A8T4NCD8-F1
#
_cell.length_a   1.000
_cell.length_b   1.000
_cell.length_c   1.000
_cell.angle_alpha   90.00
_cell.angle_beta   90.00
_cell.angle_gamma   90.00
#
_symmetry.space_group_name_H-M   'P 1'
#
loop_
_entity.id
_entity.type
_entity.pdbx_description
1 polymer ?
#
loop_
_entity_poly.entity_id
_entity_poly.type
_entity_poly.pdbx_seq_one_letter_code
_entity_poly.pdbx_strand_id
1 'polypeptide(L)' 'MTNITLAIPEELHKKMKTFSEIRWSEIARKAIEQRINDLEAIEKIASKSKLTKKDAEEISKKIKRAATIKFNEYSS' A
#
# COMPACT_ATOMS: atom_id res chain seq x y z
N MET A 1 -5.02 -0.71 -27.73
CA MET A 1 -5.42 -1.67 -26.68
C MET A 1 -4.39 -2.78 -26.65
N THR A 2 -4.05 -3.25 -25.45
CA THR A 2 -3.11 -4.36 -25.24
C THR A 2 -3.89 -5.55 -24.68
N ASN A 3 -3.60 -6.75 -25.18
CA ASN A 3 -4.30 -7.97 -24.76
C ASN A 3 -3.48 -8.70 -23.70
N ILE A 4 -4.15 -9.20 -22.67
CA ILE A 4 -3.58 -10.07 -21.65
C ILE A 4 -4.36 -11.38 -21.65
N THR A 5 -3.64 -12.50 -21.71
CA THR A 5 -4.20 -13.84 -21.53
C THR A 5 -3.78 -14.35 -20.15
N LEU A 6 -4.75 -14.76 -19.33
CA LEU A 6 -4.51 -15.27 -17.99
C LEU A 6 -4.96 -16.73 -17.92
N ALA A 7 -4.11 -17.59 -17.36
CA ALA A 7 -4.53 -18.93 -16.97
C ALA A 7 -5.23 -18.86 -15.60
N ILE A 8 -6.40 -19.46 -15.49
CA ILE A 8 -7.14 -19.59 -14.23
C ILE A 8 -7.42 -21.07 -13.94
N PRO A 9 -7.52 -21.47 -12.65
CA PRO A 9 -7.91 -22.83 -12.29
C PRO A 9 -9.25 -23.21 -12.91
N GLU A 10 -9.38 -24.46 -13.37
CA GLU A 10 -10.57 -24.93 -14.06
C GLU A 10 -11.84 -24.79 -13.20
N GLU A 11 -11.73 -25.08 -11.90
CA GLU A 11 -12.83 -24.94 -10.95
C GLU A 11 -13.31 -23.49 -10.82
N LEU A 12 -12.40 -22.51 -10.89
CA LEU A 12 -12.76 -21.09 -10.88
C LEU A 12 -13.48 -20.71 -12.19
N HIS A 13 -12.98 -21.19 -13.33
CA HIS A 13 -13.61 -20.96 -14.63
C HIS A 13 -15.03 -21.53 -14.70
N LYS A 14 -15.27 -22.72 -14.14
CA LYS A 14 -16.62 -23.31 -14.03
C LYS A 14 -17.56 -22.40 -13.25
N LYS A 15 -17.14 -21.90 -12.09
CA LYS A 15 -17.94 -20.96 -11.28
C LYS A 15 -18.20 -19.66 -12.03
N MET A 16 -17.21 -19.11 -12.71
CA MET A 16 -17.36 -17.89 -13.52
C MET A 16 -18.35 -18.08 -14.66
N LYS A 17 -18.37 -19.27 -15.29
CA LYS A 17 -19.35 -19.62 -16.34
C LYS A 17 -20.78 -19.72 -15.80
N THR A 18 -20.97 -20.15 -14.56
CA THR A 18 -22.30 -20.15 -13.92
C THR A 18 -22.88 -18.74 -13.82
N PHE A 19 -22.03 -17.73 -13.62
CA PHE A 19 -22.41 -16.31 -13.58
C PHE A 19 -22.01 -15.60 -14.88
N SER A 20 -22.52 -16.09 -16.01
CA SER A 20 -22.17 -15.57 -17.33
C SER A 20 -22.69 -14.15 -17.59
N GLU A 21 -23.64 -13.65 -16.80
CA GLU A 21 -24.09 -12.25 -16.92
C GLU A 21 -23.02 -11.24 -16.47
N ILE A 22 -22.01 -11.70 -15.73
CA ILE A 22 -20.96 -10.85 -15.19
C ILE A 22 -19.87 -10.61 -16.24
N ARG A 23 -19.52 -9.33 -16.45
CA ARG A 23 -18.40 -8.91 -17.31
C ARG A 23 -17.07 -9.10 -16.59
N TRP A 24 -16.63 -10.35 -16.47
CA TRP A 24 -15.40 -10.72 -15.76
C TRP A 24 -14.13 -9.98 -16.23
N SER A 25 -14.03 -9.65 -17.51
CA SER A 25 -12.92 -8.86 -18.05
C SER A 25 -12.89 -7.42 -17.51
N GLU A 26 -14.06 -6.85 -17.19
CA GLU A 26 -14.16 -5.52 -16.57
C GLU A 26 -13.76 -5.56 -15.11
N ILE A 27 -14.20 -6.59 -14.38
CA ILE A 27 -13.80 -6.82 -12.97
C ILE A 27 -12.28 -7.01 -12.89
N ALA A 28 -11.71 -7.85 -13.76
CA ALA A 28 -10.27 -8.07 -13.80
C ALA A 28 -9.50 -6.78 -14.06
N ARG A 29 -9.96 -5.96 -15.02
CA ARG A 29 -9.32 -4.67 -15.32
C ARG A 29 -9.33 -3.73 -14.13
N LYS A 30 -10.49 -3.57 -13.48
CA LYS A 30 -10.63 -2.70 -12.29
C LYS A 30 -9.74 -3.18 -11.13
N ALA A 31 -9.69 -4.48 -10.90
CA ALA A 31 -8.84 -5.06 -9.85
C ALA A 31 -7.34 -4.81 -10.12
N ILE A 32 -6.90 -4.95 -11.37
CA ILE A 32 -5.52 -4.68 -11.76
C ILE A 32 -5.19 -3.20 -11.59
N GLU A 33 -6.05 -2.30 -12.09
CA GLU A 33 -5.87 -0.84 -11.96
C GLU A 33 -5.79 -0.41 -10.50
N GLN A 34 -6.72 -0.90 -9.66
CA GLN A 34 -6.70 -0.62 -8.23
C GLN A 34 -5.41 -1.10 -7.57
N ARG A 35 -4.96 -2.33 -7.89
CA ARG A 35 -3.73 -2.88 -7.31
C ARG A 35 -2.49 -2.08 -7.72
N ILE A 36 -2.44 -1.59 -8.96
CA ILE A 36 -1.36 -0.71 -9.43
C ILE A 36 -1.40 0.62 -8.66
N ASN A 37 -2.58 1.25 -8.55
CA ASN A 37 -2.72 2.50 -7.81
C ASN A 37 -2.28 2.37 -6.34
N ASP A 38 -2.63 1.26 -5.69
CA ASP A 38 -2.20 0.97 -4.32
C ASP A 38 -0.68 0.82 -4.23
N LEU A 39 -0.05 0.12 -5.18
CA LEU A 39 1.41 -0.04 -5.23
C LEU A 39 2.11 1.29 -5.49
N GLU A 40 1.60 2.11 -6.41
CA GLU A 40 2.14 3.45 -6.69
C GLU A 40 1.98 4.39 -5.49
N ALA A 41 0.86 4.30 -4.76
CA ALA A 41 0.67 5.07 -3.54
C ALA A 41 1.68 4.66 -2.47
N ILE A 42 1.90 3.36 -2.29
CA ILE A 42 2.92 2.83 -1.38
C ILE A 42 4.32 3.30 -1.81
N GLU A 43 4.67 3.20 -3.09
CA GLU A 43 5.96 3.70 -3.59
C GLU A 43 6.11 5.21 -3.44
N LYS A 44 5.06 6.00 -3.66
CA LYS A 44 5.08 7.46 -3.41
C LYS A 44 5.27 7.77 -1.93
N ILE A 45 4.64 7.02 -1.04
CA ILE A 45 4.82 7.16 0.40
C ILE A 45 6.23 6.74 0.79
N ALA A 46 6.75 5.64 0.24
CA ALA A 46 8.10 5.13 0.52
C ALA A 46 9.21 5.96 -0.13
N SER A 47 8.95 6.65 -1.25
CA SER A 47 9.92 7.55 -1.89
C SER A 47 9.92 8.95 -1.26
N LYS A 48 8.74 9.46 -0.85
CA LYS A 48 8.64 10.65 0.02
C LYS A 48 9.15 10.36 1.44
N SER A 49 8.97 9.13 1.91
CA SER A 49 9.68 8.56 3.04
C SER A 49 10.96 7.88 2.58
N LYS A 50 11.89 8.65 2.00
CA LYS A 50 13.28 8.49 2.45
C LYS A 50 13.33 8.83 3.95
N LEU A 51 12.64 8.05 4.78
CA LEU A 51 12.98 7.85 6.17
C LEU A 51 14.20 6.94 6.10
N THR A 52 15.34 7.53 5.79
CA THR A 52 16.60 6.83 5.97
C THR A 52 16.72 6.50 7.45
N LYS A 53 17.51 5.49 7.82
CA LYS A 53 17.78 5.19 9.25
C LYS A 53 18.15 6.45 10.05
N LYS A 54 18.80 7.43 9.39
CA LYS A 54 19.13 8.75 9.94
C LYS A 54 17.90 9.58 10.32
N ASP A 55 16.83 9.58 9.53
CA ASP A 55 15.62 10.37 9.82
C ASP A 55 14.83 9.77 11.00
N ALA A 56 14.77 8.44 11.09
CA ALA A 56 14.21 7.76 12.26
C ALA A 56 15.03 8.06 13.54
N GLU A 57 16.35 8.13 13.42
CA GLU A 57 17.25 8.54 14.51
C GLU A 57 17.08 10.01 14.91
N GLU A 58 16.87 10.90 13.94
CA GLU A 58 16.66 12.32 14.21
C GLU A 58 15.31 12.56 14.90
N ILE A 59 14.26 11.86 14.47
CA ILE A 59 12.95 11.86 15.13
C ILE A 59 13.08 11.32 16.56
N SER A 60 13.79 10.20 16.77
CA SER A 60 14.04 9.66 18.11
C SER A 60 14.78 10.65 19.02
N LYS A 61 15.79 11.37 18.49
CA LYS A 61 16.51 12.41 19.23
C LYS A 61 15.62 13.60 19.57
N LYS A 62 14.74 14.04 18.67
CA LYS A 62 13.78 15.12 18.94
C LYS A 62 12.78 14.73 20.03
N ILE A 63 12.26 13.51 19.98
CA ILE A 63 11.34 12.99 21.01
C ILE A 63 12.03 12.90 22.38
N LYS A 64 13.26 12.38 22.45
CA LYS A 64 14.03 12.34 23.71
C LYS A 64 14.27 13.72 24.30
N ARG A 65 14.69 14.69 23.47
CA ARG A 65 14.90 16.08 23.91
C ARG A 65 13.63 16.73 24.42
N ALA A 66 12.52 16.58 23.70
CA ALA A 66 11.22 17.11 24.12
C ALA A 66 10.74 16.48 25.44
N ALA A 67 10.94 15.16 25.61
CA ALA A 67 10.62 14.47 26.85
C ALA A 67 11.49 14.94 28.03
N THR A 68 12.79 15.19 27.81
CA THR A 68 13.70 15.71 28.85
C THR A 68 13.34 17.13 29.28
N ILE A 69 12.97 18.01 28.36
CA ILE A 69 12.56 19.39 28.69
C ILE A 69 11.29 19.36 29.54
N LYS A 70 10.30 18.57 29.15
CA LYS A 70 9.04 18.46 29.90
C LYS A 70 9.26 17.87 31.29
N PHE A 71 10.15 16.89 31.44
CA PHE A 71 10.44 16.30 32.75
C PHE A 71 11.10 17.29 33.73
N ASN A 72 11.89 18.23 33.21
CA ASN A 72 12.59 19.23 34.02
C ASN A 72 11.68 20.41 34.44
N GLU A 73 10.67 20.75 33.64
CA GLU A 73 9.63 21.74 33.99
C GLU A 73 8.67 21.24 35.08
N TYR A 74 8.43 19.94 35.18
CA TYR A 74 7.57 19.36 36.24
C TYR A 74 8.32 18.98 37.52
N SER A 75 9.65 19.11 37.55
CA SER A 75 10.49 18.73 38.71
C SER A 75 11.19 19.93 39.38
N SER A 76 10.80 21.16 39.05
CA SER A 76 11.27 22.41 39.72
C SER A 76 10.14 23.04 40.53
#